data_AF-A0A1L7BGJ9-F1
#
_entry.id   AF-A0A1L7BGJ9-F1
#
_cell.length_a   1.000
_cell.length_b   1.000
_cell.length_c   1.000
_cell.angle_alpha   90.00
_cell.angle_beta   90.00
_cell.angle_gamma   90.00
#
_symmetry.space_group_name_H-M   'P 1'
#
loop_
_entity.id
_entity.type
_entity.pdbx_description
1 polymer ?
#
loop_
_entity_poly.entity_id
_entity_poly.type
_entity_poly.pdbx_seq_one_letter_code
_entity_poly.pdbx_strand_id
1 'polypeptide(L)'
;MRKWFEKAHGVIIWTIAIAFVAGIVIWSLTSYFSARKSKIEYSLSDSVAFLTKDGTALNSDYWIFPWDLEKSYSQALSYYKLTDVDPVFEEPMLKTSLLNDLIDTKVVLYYAEVSNIRPSKSEIKDELEKQVSKIKENENLLKYVEQNFGGLENYKKSIEPDIIKYLTISKVKNKIAKIDEKQMEEYYESHKEELMNKYDSANVDFVSFSTQASANNFITKALIDGFEKAATDLNVSIQKYPNLKRGILDKKFEETIFSTPNTVVGPVPLGSNFFVFYVNDLTNVDTFEKFSLSQGYQDVLNQLQGEKFRNEIEKFKKDNNVGFVINNEVYRVWNEVLTKSGTDLLNVYKNLNGMVFDFNSNIVKEDVPVEIKAAFVTLVDKMIKDASFTNSEIIDDAKKESDIVLKSVYKDYPESFIATKKMKEQYPDRKDVLFNYYTKLYSKIKPYIEYGMLQNVMNDFIDLYGGLTTLSEATDISLNQKAEVLYNLYEINKMLKDATTAKQYLEKLKEATPTYMDFDAAFNELNFMKNATSTN
;
A
#
# COMPACT_ATOMS: atom_id res chain seq x y z
N MET A 1 -3.31 1.14 -8.23
CA MET A 1 -2.18 1.04 -7.29
C MET A 1 -2.70 0.57 -5.94
N ARG A 2 -1.95 -0.28 -5.23
CA ARG A 2 -2.39 -0.72 -3.89
C ARG A 2 -2.28 0.48 -2.93
N LYS A 3 -3.35 0.81 -2.21
CA LYS A 3 -3.47 2.01 -1.33
C LYS A 3 -2.35 2.18 -0.28
N TRP A 4 -1.64 1.10 0.06
CA TRP A 4 -0.53 1.17 1.00
C TRP A 4 0.72 1.84 0.40
N PHE A 5 0.92 1.79 -0.92
CA PHE A 5 2.04 2.46 -1.62
C PHE A 5 1.88 3.98 -1.72
N GLU A 6 0.66 4.46 -1.91
CA GLU A 6 0.35 5.91 -1.94
C GLU A 6 0.53 6.54 -0.55
N LYS A 7 0.23 5.81 0.53
CA LYS A 7 0.51 6.25 1.91
C LYS A 7 2.00 6.17 2.28
N ALA A 8 2.76 5.26 1.68
CA ALA A 8 4.17 5.09 1.98
C ALA A 8 5.04 6.27 1.49
N HIS A 9 4.68 6.91 0.38
CA HIS A 9 5.47 8.01 -0.22
C HIS A 9 5.72 9.23 0.70
N GLY A 10 4.98 9.39 1.81
CA GLY A 10 5.17 10.48 2.77
C GLY A 10 5.84 10.12 4.10
N VAL A 11 6.04 8.83 4.40
CA VAL A 11 6.37 8.38 5.78
C VAL A 11 7.39 7.22 5.82
N ILE A 12 8.46 7.28 5.01
CA ILE A 12 9.37 6.12 4.96
C ILE A 12 10.42 6.07 6.09
N ILE A 13 10.74 7.22 6.70
CA ILE A 13 11.71 7.26 7.81
C ILE A 13 11.20 6.55 9.09
N TRP A 14 9.88 6.40 9.26
CA TRP A 14 9.31 5.71 10.43
C TRP A 14 9.27 4.19 10.28
N THR A 15 9.07 3.68 9.06
CA THR A 15 8.91 2.23 8.81
C THR A 15 10.21 1.46 9.02
N ILE A 16 11.36 2.04 8.64
CA ILE A 16 12.68 1.39 8.76
C ILE A 16 13.07 1.19 10.22
N ALA A 17 12.86 2.17 11.11
CA ALA A 17 13.26 2.06 12.51
C ALA A 17 12.36 1.12 13.34
N ILE A 18 11.04 1.06 13.04
CA ILE A 18 10.09 0.21 13.75
C ILE A 18 10.14 -1.24 13.23
N ALA A 19 10.28 -1.45 11.91
CA ALA A 19 10.40 -2.79 11.33
C ALA A 19 11.71 -3.50 11.70
N PHE A 20 12.79 -2.76 12.00
CA PHE A 20 14.07 -3.36 12.40
C PHE A 20 13.99 -4.08 13.75
N VAL A 21 13.34 -3.55 14.80
CA VAL A 21 13.39 -4.14 16.17
C VAL A 21 12.65 -5.48 16.33
N ALA A 22 11.49 -5.61 15.69
CA ALA A 22 10.76 -6.88 15.61
C ALA A 22 11.33 -7.80 14.53
N GLY A 23 11.99 -7.20 13.54
CA GLY A 23 12.50 -7.86 12.37
C GLY A 23 13.88 -8.48 12.50
N ILE A 24 14.82 -7.92 13.28
CA ILE A 24 16.22 -8.40 13.36
C ILE A 24 16.29 -9.91 13.67
N VAL A 25 15.36 -10.44 14.47
CA VAL A 25 15.26 -11.88 14.79
C VAL A 25 14.75 -12.73 13.61
N ILE A 26 13.91 -12.19 12.73
CA ILE A 26 13.35 -12.93 11.58
C ILE A 26 14.20 -12.69 10.30
N TRP A 27 14.78 -11.51 10.14
CA TRP A 27 15.52 -11.04 8.95
C TRP A 27 16.97 -11.54 8.89
N SER A 28 17.61 -11.74 10.04
CA SER A 28 18.95 -12.34 10.10
C SER A 28 18.93 -13.80 9.62
N LEU A 29 17.85 -14.53 9.94
CA LEU A 29 17.64 -15.94 9.58
C LEU A 29 17.52 -16.15 8.06
N THR A 30 16.88 -15.24 7.33
CA THR A 30 16.74 -15.34 5.86
C THR A 30 18.01 -14.93 5.09
N SER A 31 18.86 -14.10 5.69
CA SER A 31 20.06 -13.53 5.05
C SER A 31 21.29 -14.45 5.01
N TYR A 32 21.26 -15.61 5.69
CA TYR A 32 22.37 -16.57 5.72
C TYR A 32 22.71 -17.13 4.33
N PHE A 33 21.75 -17.16 3.40
CA PHE A 33 21.97 -17.58 2.01
C PHE A 33 22.86 -16.61 1.21
N SER A 34 23.03 -15.37 1.65
CA SER A 34 23.83 -14.34 0.96
C SER A 34 25.28 -14.25 1.46
N ALA A 35 25.64 -14.97 2.53
CA ALA A 35 26.83 -14.69 3.33
C ALA A 35 28.08 -15.51 2.99
N ARG A 36 28.18 -16.10 1.79
CA ARG A 36 29.48 -16.47 1.21
C ARG A 36 30.02 -15.31 0.39
N LYS A 37 30.42 -14.23 1.08
CA LYS A 37 31.28 -13.20 0.46
C LYS A 37 32.62 -13.86 0.13
N SER A 38 32.84 -14.18 -1.14
CA SER A 38 34.20 -14.29 -1.68
C SER A 38 34.92 -12.95 -1.45
N LYS A 39 36.24 -12.99 -1.24
CA LYS A 39 37.12 -11.79 -1.23
C LYS A 39 37.19 -11.15 -2.62
N ILE A 40 36.06 -10.75 -3.17
CA ILE A 40 35.99 -9.95 -4.40
C ILE A 40 36.03 -8.49 -3.94
N GLU A 41 37.03 -7.75 -4.43
CA GLU A 41 37.03 -6.30 -4.32
C GLU A 41 36.02 -5.75 -5.32
N TYR A 42 35.03 -5.01 -4.83
CA TYR A 42 34.00 -4.38 -5.65
C TYR A 42 34.40 -2.94 -5.98
N SER A 43 34.05 -2.51 -7.18
CA SER A 43 34.29 -1.14 -7.67
C SER A 43 33.06 -0.26 -7.47
N LEU A 44 33.25 1.07 -7.60
CA LEU A 44 32.15 2.04 -7.54
C LEU A 44 31.11 1.78 -8.65
N SER A 45 31.53 1.31 -9.82
CA SER A 45 30.63 0.98 -10.95
C SER A 45 29.74 -0.23 -10.68
N ASP A 46 30.10 -1.09 -9.71
CA ASP A 46 29.27 -2.23 -9.31
C ASP A 46 28.14 -1.83 -8.35
N SER A 47 28.16 -0.58 -7.86
CA SER A 47 27.10 -0.06 -6.99
C SER A 47 25.86 0.36 -7.80
N VAL A 48 24.69 0.14 -7.23
CA VAL A 48 23.41 0.65 -7.76
C VAL A 48 23.30 2.16 -7.50
N ALA A 49 23.72 2.59 -6.31
CA ALA A 49 23.79 3.99 -5.94
C ALA A 49 24.88 4.24 -4.90
N PHE A 50 25.31 5.48 -4.77
CA PHE A 50 26.27 5.90 -3.76
C PHE A 50 26.05 7.35 -3.33
N LEU A 51 26.47 7.67 -2.12
CA LEU A 51 26.50 9.05 -1.64
C LEU A 51 27.72 9.80 -2.16
N THR A 52 27.54 11.10 -2.35
CA THR A 52 28.61 12.03 -2.71
C THR A 52 28.74 13.14 -1.68
N LYS A 53 29.96 13.68 -1.56
CA LYS A 53 30.24 14.94 -0.88
C LYS A 53 30.99 15.83 -1.85
N ASP A 54 30.50 17.05 -2.05
CA ASP A 54 31.11 17.98 -3.00
C ASP A 54 31.23 17.39 -4.42
N GLY A 55 30.23 16.61 -4.82
CA GLY A 55 30.20 15.90 -6.11
C GLY A 55 31.15 14.69 -6.20
N THR A 56 31.97 14.41 -5.18
CA THR A 56 32.89 13.27 -5.14
C THR A 56 32.27 12.10 -4.37
N ALA A 57 32.42 10.88 -4.86
CA ALA A 57 31.92 9.69 -4.18
C ALA A 57 32.52 9.53 -2.77
N LEU A 58 31.68 9.23 -1.79
CA LEU A 58 32.13 8.81 -0.46
C LEU A 58 32.75 7.40 -0.52
N ASN A 59 33.31 6.92 0.59
CA ASN A 59 33.90 5.59 0.66
C ASN A 59 32.85 4.46 0.52
N SER A 60 33.32 3.21 0.40
CA SER A 60 32.48 2.03 0.15
C SER A 60 31.41 1.75 1.21
N ASP A 61 31.53 2.30 2.42
CA ASP A 61 30.51 2.14 3.46
C ASP A 61 29.22 2.91 3.12
N TYR A 62 29.30 3.88 2.20
CA TYR A 62 28.18 4.69 1.73
C TYR A 62 27.71 4.34 0.32
N TRP A 63 28.17 3.20 -0.21
CA TRP A 63 27.66 2.63 -1.45
C TRP A 63 26.52 1.65 -1.15
N ILE A 64 25.64 1.48 -2.13
CA ILE A 64 24.52 0.55 -2.11
C ILE A 64 24.69 -0.39 -3.29
N PHE A 65 24.85 -1.67 -3.00
CA PHE A 65 25.08 -2.69 -4.01
C PHE A 65 23.80 -3.43 -4.39
N PRO A 66 23.78 -4.16 -5.52
CA PRO A 66 22.59 -4.89 -5.96
C PRO A 66 22.02 -5.83 -4.89
N TRP A 67 22.88 -6.54 -4.14
CA TRP A 67 22.42 -7.45 -3.09
C TRP A 67 21.79 -6.73 -1.89
N ASP A 68 22.15 -5.47 -1.61
CA ASP A 68 21.50 -4.68 -0.55
C ASP A 68 20.05 -4.40 -0.95
N LEU A 69 19.86 -4.02 -2.22
CA LEU A 69 18.55 -3.75 -2.80
C LEU A 69 17.69 -5.02 -2.92
N GLU A 70 18.24 -6.12 -3.44
CA GLU A 70 17.53 -7.40 -3.55
C GLU A 70 17.14 -7.98 -2.18
N LYS A 71 18.01 -7.80 -1.18
CA LYS A 71 17.68 -8.14 0.21
C LYS A 71 16.49 -7.32 0.68
N SER A 72 16.54 -5.99 0.55
CA SER A 72 15.41 -5.11 0.94
C SER A 72 14.12 -5.44 0.18
N TYR A 73 14.20 -5.77 -1.10
CA TYR A 73 13.06 -6.15 -1.93
C TYR A 73 12.42 -7.46 -1.46
N SER A 74 13.24 -8.51 -1.31
CA SER A 74 12.77 -9.81 -0.81
C SER A 74 12.13 -9.69 0.58
N GLN A 75 12.68 -8.82 1.43
CA GLN A 75 12.12 -8.52 2.74
C GLN A 75 10.76 -7.84 2.64
N ALA A 76 10.61 -6.83 1.78
CA ALA A 76 9.33 -6.17 1.55
C ALA A 76 8.26 -7.16 1.05
N LEU A 77 8.61 -8.01 0.07
CA LEU A 77 7.69 -9.04 -0.44
C LEU A 77 7.20 -9.98 0.67
N SER A 78 8.12 -10.48 1.50
CA SER A 78 7.77 -11.38 2.61
C SER A 78 6.92 -10.68 3.67
N TYR A 79 7.25 -9.44 4.05
CA TYR A 79 6.54 -8.70 5.09
C TYR A 79 5.09 -8.42 4.70
N TYR A 80 4.89 -7.94 3.46
CA TYR A 80 3.57 -7.63 2.94
C TYR A 80 2.85 -8.83 2.33
N LYS A 81 3.44 -10.03 2.41
CA LYS A 81 2.93 -11.28 1.80
C LYS A 81 2.57 -11.09 0.32
N LEU A 82 3.43 -10.36 -0.40
CA LEU A 82 3.27 -10.10 -1.82
C LEU A 82 3.88 -11.27 -2.58
N THR A 83 3.02 -12.04 -3.24
CA THR A 83 3.43 -13.18 -4.07
C THR A 83 3.31 -12.90 -5.56
N ASP A 84 2.61 -11.81 -5.93
CA ASP A 84 2.33 -11.42 -7.30
C ASP A 84 2.59 -9.91 -7.43
N VAL A 85 3.73 -9.58 -8.01
CA VAL A 85 4.20 -8.22 -8.28
C VAL A 85 4.47 -8.13 -9.76
N ASP A 86 3.85 -7.14 -10.41
CA ASP A 86 4.08 -6.93 -11.85
C ASP A 86 5.55 -6.55 -12.10
N PRO A 87 6.30 -7.32 -12.90
CA PRO A 87 7.75 -7.14 -13.05
C PRO A 87 8.12 -5.87 -13.84
N VAL A 88 7.17 -5.28 -14.57
CA VAL A 88 7.42 -4.16 -15.47
C VAL A 88 7.03 -2.82 -14.85
N PHE A 89 5.92 -2.79 -14.10
CA PHE A 89 5.42 -1.57 -13.47
C PHE A 89 5.65 -1.54 -11.96
N GLU A 90 5.34 -2.62 -11.25
CA GLU A 90 5.34 -2.61 -9.78
C GLU A 90 6.72 -2.92 -9.19
N GLU A 91 7.45 -3.87 -9.75
CA GLU A 91 8.80 -4.25 -9.28
C GLU A 91 9.80 -3.10 -9.36
N PRO A 92 10.06 -2.46 -10.53
CA PRO A 92 11.04 -1.38 -10.61
C PRO A 92 10.61 -0.16 -9.79
N MET A 93 9.31 0.12 -9.67
CA MET A 93 8.78 1.12 -8.76
C MET A 93 9.13 0.80 -7.29
N LEU A 94 8.81 -0.42 -6.83
CA LEU A 94 9.08 -0.85 -5.45
C LEU A 94 10.58 -0.88 -5.15
N LYS A 95 11.40 -1.41 -6.06
CA LYS A 95 12.87 -1.42 -5.92
C LYS A 95 13.43 0.00 -5.87
N THR A 96 12.90 0.94 -6.67
CA THR A 96 13.33 2.34 -6.61
C THR A 96 12.95 3.01 -5.29
N SER A 97 11.74 2.79 -4.79
CA SER A 97 11.36 3.29 -3.46
C SER A 97 12.28 2.76 -2.36
N LEU A 98 12.57 1.45 -2.38
CA LEU A 98 13.50 0.83 -1.43
C LEU A 98 14.95 1.33 -1.61
N LEU A 99 15.36 1.64 -2.83
CA LEU A 99 16.66 2.25 -3.08
C LEU A 99 16.76 3.63 -2.42
N ASN A 100 15.71 4.45 -2.52
CA ASN A 100 15.66 5.75 -1.85
C ASN A 100 15.74 5.61 -0.33
N ASP A 101 15.08 4.60 0.24
CA ASP A 101 15.16 4.29 1.67
C ASP A 101 16.57 3.92 2.12
N LEU A 102 17.26 3.13 1.28
CA LEU A 102 18.66 2.77 1.50
C LEU A 102 19.56 3.99 1.40
N ILE A 103 19.34 4.89 0.43
CA ILE A 103 20.07 6.15 0.27
C ILE A 103 19.89 7.02 1.52
N ASP A 104 18.65 7.26 1.95
CA ASP A 104 18.35 8.05 3.15
C ASP A 104 18.99 7.44 4.39
N THR A 105 18.95 6.11 4.50
CA THR A 105 19.63 5.39 5.58
C THR A 105 21.13 5.64 5.57
N LYS A 106 21.79 5.61 4.41
CA LYS A 106 23.22 5.94 4.30
C LYS A 106 23.49 7.40 4.65
N VAL A 107 22.61 8.33 4.29
CA VAL A 107 22.76 9.75 4.64
C VAL A 107 22.73 9.94 6.16
N VAL A 108 21.81 9.26 6.84
CA VAL A 108 21.70 9.31 8.31
C VAL A 108 22.95 8.72 8.98
N LEU A 109 23.50 7.63 8.44
CA LEU A 109 24.76 7.06 8.94
C LEU A 109 25.95 7.98 8.69
N TYR A 110 25.98 8.69 7.56
CA TYR A 110 27.01 9.68 7.27
C TYR A 110 26.90 10.89 8.22
N TYR A 111 25.68 11.37 8.46
CA TYR A 111 25.41 12.37 9.49
C TYR A 111 25.92 11.93 10.86
N ALA A 112 25.67 10.67 11.24
CA ALA A 112 26.13 10.11 12.51
C ALA A 112 27.66 10.10 12.60
N GLU A 113 28.35 9.71 11.53
CA GLU A 113 29.82 9.71 11.47
C GLU A 113 30.38 11.12 11.65
N VAL A 114 29.91 12.09 10.85
CA VAL A 114 30.33 13.49 10.92
C VAL A 114 30.03 14.10 12.29
N SER A 115 28.90 13.72 12.90
CA SER A 115 28.46 14.21 14.22
C SER A 115 29.00 13.41 15.40
N ASN A 116 29.86 12.41 15.15
CA ASN A 116 30.41 11.48 16.14
C ASN A 116 29.34 10.82 17.05
N ILE A 117 28.23 10.40 16.45
CA ILE A 117 27.12 9.72 17.13
C ILE A 117 27.31 8.22 16.94
N ARG A 118 27.64 7.51 18.03
CA ARG A 118 27.79 6.06 18.03
C ARG A 118 27.14 5.42 19.26
N PRO A 119 26.63 4.18 19.14
CA PRO A 119 26.24 3.41 20.31
C PRO A 119 27.48 3.03 21.13
N SER A 120 27.31 2.97 22.44
CA SER A 120 28.30 2.45 23.37
C SER A 120 28.31 0.92 23.34
N LYS A 121 29.40 0.33 23.83
CA LYS A 121 29.52 -1.13 23.96
C LYS A 121 28.42 -1.75 24.84
N SER A 122 27.97 -1.02 25.87
CA SER A 122 26.87 -1.48 26.73
C SER A 122 25.56 -1.55 25.96
N GLU A 123 25.18 -0.47 25.26
CA GLU A 123 23.92 -0.44 24.49
C GLU A 123 23.88 -1.54 23.42
N ILE A 124 25.00 -1.82 22.76
CA ILE A 124 25.10 -2.91 21.77
C ILE A 124 24.88 -4.27 22.46
N LYS A 125 25.57 -4.51 23.59
CA LYS A 125 25.45 -5.75 24.35
C LYS A 125 24.02 -5.97 24.85
N ASP A 126 23.41 -4.94 25.43
CA ASP A 126 22.08 -5.01 26.03
C ASP A 126 21.01 -5.32 24.95
N GLU A 127 21.11 -4.69 23.77
CA GLU A 127 20.19 -4.98 22.67
C GLU A 127 20.44 -6.37 22.05
N LEU A 128 21.70 -6.80 21.91
CA LEU A 128 22.02 -8.17 21.47
C LEU A 128 21.43 -9.23 22.42
N GLU A 129 21.57 -9.03 23.72
CA GLU A 129 21.01 -9.93 24.74
C GLU A 129 19.48 -9.97 24.66
N LYS A 130 18.83 -8.82 24.49
CA LYS A 130 17.38 -8.73 24.28
C LYS A 130 16.91 -9.51 23.04
N GLN A 131 17.63 -9.44 21.92
CA GLN A 131 17.27 -10.23 20.73
C GLN A 131 17.48 -11.73 20.94
N VAL A 132 18.53 -12.12 21.67
CA VAL A 132 18.78 -13.53 22.02
C VAL A 132 17.73 -14.08 22.98
N SER A 133 17.26 -13.30 23.95
CA SER A 133 16.19 -13.72 24.86
C SER A 133 14.90 -14.05 24.12
N LYS A 134 14.50 -13.23 23.14
CA LYS A 134 13.34 -13.51 22.27
C LYS A 134 13.47 -14.83 21.50
N ILE A 135 14.69 -15.19 21.08
CA ILE A 135 14.95 -16.46 20.40
C ILE A 135 14.82 -17.64 21.37
N LYS A 136 15.36 -17.50 22.59
CA LYS A 136 15.27 -18.55 23.62
C LYS A 136 13.83 -18.82 24.05
N GLU A 137 12.97 -17.81 24.04
CA GLU A 137 11.54 -17.93 24.34
C GLU A 137 10.75 -18.68 23.24
N ASN A 138 11.37 -18.95 22.09
CA ASN A 138 10.74 -19.64 20.96
C ASN A 138 11.57 -20.85 20.53
N GLU A 139 11.12 -22.05 20.91
CA GLU A 139 11.84 -23.31 20.64
C GLU A 139 12.13 -23.54 19.14
N ASN A 140 11.23 -23.12 18.25
CA ASN A 140 11.41 -23.29 16.81
C ASN A 140 12.52 -22.37 16.28
N LEU A 141 12.55 -21.11 16.74
CA LEU A 141 13.61 -20.17 16.40
C LEU A 141 14.96 -20.60 17.01
N LEU A 142 14.96 -21.09 18.24
CA LEU A 142 16.17 -21.58 18.90
C LEU A 142 16.79 -22.75 18.11
N LYS A 143 16.00 -23.78 17.78
CA LYS A 143 16.46 -24.92 16.97
C LYS A 143 16.99 -24.46 15.61
N TYR A 144 16.29 -23.54 14.95
CA TYR A 144 16.74 -22.99 13.68
C TYR A 144 18.10 -22.29 13.81
N VAL A 145 18.30 -21.46 14.84
CA VAL A 145 19.56 -20.77 15.09
C VAL A 145 20.69 -21.75 15.40
N GLU A 146 20.42 -22.78 16.20
CA GLU A 146 21.39 -23.85 16.47
C GLU A 146 21.81 -24.57 15.19
N GLN A 147 20.86 -24.91 14.32
CA GLN A 147 21.12 -25.63 13.07
C GLN A 147 21.84 -24.78 12.00
N ASN A 148 21.44 -23.52 11.82
CA ASN A 148 21.90 -22.70 10.69
C ASN A 148 23.10 -21.81 11.03
N PHE A 149 23.23 -21.38 12.30
CA PHE A 149 24.31 -20.49 12.74
C PHE A 149 25.35 -21.23 13.61
N GLY A 150 25.08 -22.48 14.00
CA GLY A 150 25.95 -23.22 14.92
C GLY A 150 25.90 -22.67 16.34
N GLY A 151 24.79 -22.04 16.74
CA GLY A 151 24.52 -21.57 18.10
C GLY A 151 24.36 -20.06 18.25
N LEU A 152 23.89 -19.65 19.44
CA LEU A 152 23.50 -18.27 19.75
C LEU A 152 24.65 -17.26 19.68
N GLU A 153 25.89 -17.65 19.98
CA GLU A 153 27.04 -16.74 19.93
C GLU A 153 27.45 -16.39 18.50
N ASN A 154 27.39 -17.35 17.58
CA ASN A 154 27.62 -17.09 16.16
C ASN A 154 26.49 -16.25 15.56
N TYR A 155 25.25 -16.52 16.01
CA TYR A 155 24.11 -15.67 15.67
C TYR A 155 24.29 -14.22 16.13
N LYS A 156 24.68 -13.98 17.40
CA LYS A 156 24.99 -12.63 17.91
C LYS A 156 26.00 -11.90 17.03
N LYS A 157 27.12 -12.55 16.70
CA LYS A 157 28.15 -11.98 15.81
C LYS A 157 27.61 -11.64 14.43
N SER A 158 26.67 -12.44 13.91
CA SER A 158 26.08 -12.20 12.59
C SER A 158 25.16 -10.97 12.57
N ILE A 159 24.46 -10.67 13.68
CA ILE A 159 23.51 -9.56 13.77
C ILE A 159 24.08 -8.28 14.36
N GLU A 160 25.23 -8.34 15.03
CA GLU A 160 25.88 -7.20 15.67
C GLU A 160 26.04 -5.98 14.74
N PRO A 161 26.46 -6.11 13.47
CA PRO A 161 26.52 -4.96 12.55
C PRO A 161 25.16 -4.29 12.32
N ASP A 162 24.09 -5.08 12.20
CA ASP A 162 22.73 -4.58 12.02
C ASP A 162 22.21 -3.89 13.30
N ILE A 163 22.58 -4.39 14.48
CA ILE A 163 22.31 -3.75 15.78
C ILE A 163 23.03 -2.41 15.89
N ILE A 164 24.31 -2.35 15.55
CA ILE A 164 25.09 -1.11 15.57
C ILE A 164 24.42 -0.06 14.67
N LYS A 165 24.07 -0.45 13.44
CA LYS A 165 23.38 0.41 12.47
C LYS A 165 22.05 0.92 13.04
N TYR A 166 21.22 0.02 13.56
CA TYR A 166 19.94 0.35 14.17
C TYR A 166 20.08 1.35 15.33
N LEU A 167 20.95 1.07 16.30
CA LEU A 167 21.16 1.93 17.45
C LEU A 167 21.72 3.31 17.05
N THR A 168 22.58 3.34 16.03
CA THR A 168 23.13 4.59 15.49
C THR A 168 22.02 5.47 14.92
N ILE A 169 21.17 4.92 14.05
CA ILE A 169 20.03 5.64 13.46
C ILE A 169 19.06 6.11 14.56
N SER A 170 18.76 5.24 15.54
CA SER A 170 17.91 5.57 16.69
C SER A 170 18.47 6.75 17.49
N LYS A 171 19.79 6.76 17.76
CA LYS A 171 20.46 7.85 18.46
C LYS A 171 20.45 9.15 17.67
N VAL A 172 20.67 9.11 16.36
CA VAL A 172 20.55 10.29 15.50
C VAL A 172 19.14 10.87 15.61
N LYS A 173 18.11 10.02 15.43
CA LYS A 173 16.71 10.41 15.53
C LYS A 173 16.41 11.06 16.88
N ASN A 174 16.77 10.41 17.98
CA ASN A 174 16.52 10.95 19.33
C ASN A 174 17.26 12.28 19.59
N LYS A 175 18.39 12.52 18.92
CA LYS A 175 19.15 13.76 19.04
C LYS A 175 18.52 14.91 18.27
N ILE A 176 18.15 14.70 17.00
CA ILE A 176 17.74 15.80 16.11
C ILE A 176 16.22 15.96 16.01
N ALA A 177 15.46 14.91 16.28
CA ALA A 177 14.01 14.90 16.17
C ALA A 177 13.30 15.22 17.49
N LYS A 178 14.01 15.49 18.58
CA LYS A 178 13.39 15.70 19.90
C LYS A 178 12.37 16.83 19.85
N ILE A 179 11.14 16.55 20.26
CA ILE A 179 10.06 17.51 20.45
C ILE A 179 9.81 17.59 21.96
N ASP A 180 9.80 18.79 22.51
CA ASP A 180 9.45 19.03 23.91
C ASP A 180 7.97 19.39 24.08
N GLU A 181 7.51 19.42 25.32
CA GLU A 181 6.10 19.69 25.66
C GLU A 181 5.67 21.09 25.20
N LYS A 182 6.56 22.08 25.30
CA LYS A 182 6.27 23.45 24.86
C LYS A 182 5.99 23.50 23.35
N GLN A 183 6.77 22.78 22.56
CA GLN A 183 6.52 22.66 21.12
C GLN A 183 5.18 21.96 20.82
N MET A 184 4.78 20.99 21.65
CA MET A 184 3.47 20.34 21.52
C MET A 184 2.32 21.28 21.89
N GLU A 185 2.48 22.10 22.94
CA GLU A 185 1.52 23.13 23.32
C GLU A 185 1.35 24.19 22.21
N GLU A 186 2.47 24.70 21.68
CA GLU A 186 2.47 25.68 20.58
C GLU A 186 1.79 25.11 19.32
N TYR A 187 2.03 23.84 18.99
CA TYR A 187 1.36 23.19 17.87
C TYR A 187 -0.14 23.01 18.13
N TYR A 188 -0.50 22.56 19.34
CA TYR A 188 -1.89 22.35 19.73
C TYR A 188 -2.69 23.67 19.64
N GLU A 189 -2.17 24.77 20.18
CA GLU A 189 -2.87 26.06 20.15
C GLU A 189 -3.04 26.60 18.71
N SER A 190 -2.05 26.38 17.84
CA SER A 190 -2.13 26.81 16.44
C SER A 190 -3.02 25.93 15.55
N HIS A 191 -3.30 24.69 15.96
CA HIS A 191 -4.09 23.72 15.18
C HIS A 191 -5.32 23.19 15.93
N LYS A 192 -5.75 23.88 16.99
CA LYS A 192 -6.77 23.41 17.93
C LYS A 192 -8.06 22.94 17.25
N GLU A 193 -8.60 23.74 16.34
CA GLU A 193 -9.86 23.40 15.63
C GLU A 193 -9.69 22.15 14.75
N GLU A 194 -8.55 22.00 14.06
CA GLU A 194 -8.25 20.81 13.26
C GLU A 194 -8.13 19.56 14.14
N LEU A 195 -7.43 19.68 15.27
CA LEU A 195 -7.23 18.58 16.21
C LEU A 195 -8.55 18.14 16.85
N MET A 196 -9.41 19.10 17.23
CA MET A 196 -10.77 18.81 17.69
C MET A 196 -11.57 18.10 16.60
N ASN A 197 -11.51 18.57 15.35
CA ASN A 197 -12.22 17.93 14.24
C ASN A 197 -11.78 16.49 13.98
N LYS A 198 -10.48 16.21 14.16
CA LYS A 198 -9.88 14.90 13.90
C LYS A 198 -10.09 13.93 15.06
N TYR A 199 -9.90 14.38 16.29
CA TYR A 199 -9.79 13.50 17.45
C TYR A 199 -10.99 13.50 18.38
N ASP A 200 -11.88 14.51 18.34
CA ASP A 200 -13.14 14.43 19.07
C ASP A 200 -13.96 13.23 18.56
N SER A 201 -14.60 12.52 19.48
CA SER A 201 -15.49 11.41 19.18
C SER A 201 -16.58 11.26 20.22
N ALA A 202 -17.77 10.86 19.81
CA ALA A 202 -18.87 10.56 20.73
C ALA A 202 -19.52 9.22 20.40
N ASN A 203 -19.81 8.40 21.40
CA ASN A 203 -20.69 7.25 21.21
C ASN A 203 -22.12 7.72 21.45
N VAL A 204 -22.94 7.68 20.40
CA VAL A 204 -24.31 8.17 20.46
C VAL A 204 -25.31 7.06 20.15
N ASP A 205 -26.44 7.12 20.83
CA ASP A 205 -27.64 6.39 20.45
C ASP A 205 -28.56 7.35 19.71
N PHE A 206 -29.33 6.88 18.73
CA PHE A 206 -30.24 7.76 18.00
C PHE A 206 -31.55 7.09 17.60
N VAL A 207 -32.56 7.94 17.44
CA VAL A 207 -33.85 7.62 16.84
C VAL A 207 -34.14 8.62 15.71
N SER A 208 -34.92 8.20 14.71
CA SER A 208 -35.24 9.02 13.54
C SER A 208 -36.74 9.17 13.34
N PHE A 209 -37.18 10.35 12.88
CA PHE A 209 -38.56 10.71 12.64
C PHE A 209 -38.74 11.36 11.26
N SER A 210 -39.89 11.15 10.64
CA SER A 210 -40.26 11.80 9.37
C SER A 210 -40.74 13.24 9.55
N THR A 211 -41.07 13.67 10.77
CA THR A 211 -41.51 15.04 11.06
C THR A 211 -40.84 15.63 12.30
N GLN A 212 -40.63 16.94 12.29
CA GLN A 212 -40.06 17.67 13.42
C GLN A 212 -40.97 17.59 14.67
N ALA A 213 -42.30 17.57 14.48
CA ALA A 213 -43.26 17.50 15.56
C ALA A 213 -43.13 16.17 16.35
N SER A 214 -43.00 15.04 15.65
CA SER A 214 -42.78 13.73 16.28
C SER A 214 -41.45 13.69 17.04
N ALA A 215 -40.39 14.27 16.46
CA ALA A 215 -39.09 14.35 17.12
C ALA A 215 -39.14 15.20 18.40
N ASN A 216 -39.85 16.34 18.38
CA ASN A 216 -40.04 17.19 19.56
C ASN A 216 -40.86 16.51 20.67
N ASN A 217 -41.89 15.75 20.30
CA ASN A 217 -42.64 14.93 21.25
C ASN A 217 -41.74 13.89 21.93
N PHE A 218 -40.91 13.20 21.13
CA PHE A 218 -39.93 12.26 21.67
C PHE A 218 -38.93 12.93 22.62
N ILE A 219 -38.35 14.08 22.25
CA ILE A 219 -37.42 14.84 23.11
C ILE A 219 -38.07 15.20 24.45
N THR A 220 -39.29 15.73 24.42
CA THR A 220 -40.01 16.11 25.64
C THR A 220 -40.19 14.92 26.58
N LYS A 221 -40.52 13.75 26.02
CA LYS A 221 -40.66 12.52 26.78
C LYS A 221 -39.31 11.97 27.26
N ALA A 222 -38.27 12.01 26.44
CA ALA A 222 -36.92 11.58 26.79
C ALA A 222 -36.31 12.41 27.93
N LEU A 223 -36.62 13.71 28.01
CA LEU A 223 -36.18 14.59 29.10
C LEU A 223 -36.88 14.29 30.44
N ILE A 224 -38.09 13.71 30.43
CA ILE A 224 -38.86 13.37 31.63
C ILE A 224 -38.58 11.93 32.07
N ASP A 225 -38.67 11.00 31.13
CA ASP A 225 -38.71 9.55 31.38
C ASP A 225 -37.37 8.85 31.12
N GLY A 226 -36.42 9.53 30.47
CA GLY A 226 -35.19 8.94 29.95
C GLY A 226 -35.33 8.46 28.51
N PHE A 227 -34.22 8.43 27.77
CA PHE A 227 -34.19 8.17 26.32
C PHE A 227 -34.72 6.78 25.95
N GLU A 228 -34.31 5.74 26.68
CA GLU A 228 -34.75 4.35 26.44
C GLU A 228 -36.24 4.15 26.72
N LYS A 229 -36.74 4.75 27.80
CA LYS A 229 -38.15 4.67 28.18
C LYS A 229 -39.04 5.43 27.19
N ALA A 230 -38.60 6.61 26.75
CA ALA A 230 -39.29 7.35 25.70
C ALA A 230 -39.37 6.57 24.37
N ALA A 231 -38.31 5.84 24.02
CA ALA A 231 -38.29 4.98 22.84
C ALA A 231 -39.25 3.81 22.96
N THR A 232 -39.28 3.15 24.12
CA THR A 232 -40.20 2.05 24.42
C THR A 232 -41.66 2.51 24.36
N ASP A 233 -41.98 3.61 25.03
CA ASP A 233 -43.34 4.13 25.13
C ASP A 233 -43.88 4.65 23.79
N LEU A 234 -43.00 5.19 22.93
CA LEU A 234 -43.36 5.67 21.58
C LEU A 234 -43.15 4.61 20.49
N ASN A 235 -42.78 3.39 20.88
CA ASN A 235 -42.53 2.26 19.98
C ASN A 235 -41.56 2.59 18.83
N VAL A 236 -40.45 3.27 19.14
CA VAL A 236 -39.36 3.57 18.19
C VAL A 236 -38.10 2.80 18.53
N SER A 237 -37.36 2.36 17.51
CA SER A 237 -36.14 1.57 17.70
C SER A 237 -34.92 2.46 17.85
N ILE A 238 -34.13 2.22 18.90
CA ILE A 238 -32.84 2.88 19.14
C ILE A 238 -31.77 2.24 18.27
N GLN A 239 -30.98 3.09 17.60
CA GLN A 239 -29.80 2.70 16.83
C GLN A 239 -28.54 3.17 17.55
N LYS A 240 -27.53 2.31 17.63
CA LYS A 240 -26.23 2.64 18.24
C LYS A 240 -25.25 3.10 17.17
N TYR A 241 -24.57 4.21 17.42
CA TYR A 241 -23.58 4.77 16.51
C TYR A 241 -22.30 5.13 17.29
N PRO A 242 -21.31 4.21 17.33
CA PRO A 242 -20.06 4.47 18.00
C PRO A 242 -19.18 5.44 17.19
N ASN A 243 -18.35 6.22 17.88
CA ASN A 243 -17.31 7.05 17.30
C ASN A 243 -17.81 8.10 16.27
N LEU A 244 -18.92 8.78 16.56
CA LEU A 244 -19.37 9.95 15.81
C LEU A 244 -18.28 11.04 15.80
N LYS A 245 -17.96 11.57 14.62
CA LYS A 245 -16.94 12.60 14.40
C LYS A 245 -17.57 13.96 14.10
N ARG A 246 -16.79 15.03 14.31
CA ARG A 246 -17.13 16.39 13.87
C ARG A 246 -17.13 16.49 12.33
N GLY A 247 -17.80 17.53 11.82
CA GLY A 247 -17.95 17.80 10.39
C GLY A 247 -19.04 16.97 9.70
N ILE A 248 -19.85 16.21 10.46
CA ILE A 248 -20.96 15.41 9.94
C ILE A 248 -22.29 16.16 10.10
N LEU A 249 -22.44 16.93 11.19
CA LEU A 249 -23.66 17.64 11.56
C LEU A 249 -23.42 19.16 11.54
N ASP A 250 -24.49 19.94 11.55
CA ASP A 250 -24.37 21.39 11.74
C ASP A 250 -23.65 21.70 13.06
N LYS A 251 -22.73 22.67 13.03
CA LYS A 251 -21.86 23.07 14.15
C LYS A 251 -22.60 23.24 15.48
N LYS A 252 -23.81 23.82 15.45
CA LYS A 252 -24.64 24.03 16.65
C LYS A 252 -25.03 22.73 17.39
N PHE A 253 -25.19 21.61 16.67
CA PHE A 253 -25.50 20.32 17.27
C PHE A 253 -24.24 19.62 17.74
N GLU A 254 -23.16 19.72 16.94
CA GLU A 254 -21.86 19.18 17.30
C GLU A 254 -21.32 19.80 18.59
N GLU A 255 -21.46 21.11 18.76
CA GLU A 255 -21.07 21.79 20.00
C GLU A 255 -21.74 21.15 21.24
N THR A 256 -23.02 20.82 21.17
CA THR A 256 -23.71 20.14 22.28
C THR A 256 -23.24 18.68 22.44
N ILE A 257 -23.14 17.94 21.33
CA ILE A 257 -22.75 16.51 21.34
C ILE A 257 -21.37 16.31 21.96
N PHE A 258 -20.40 17.15 21.59
CA PHE A 258 -19.01 17.01 22.01
C PHE A 258 -18.66 17.77 23.29
N SER A 259 -19.63 18.43 23.95
CA SER A 259 -19.41 19.14 25.22
C SER A 259 -19.90 18.38 26.44
N THR A 260 -21.02 17.67 26.34
CA THR A 260 -21.70 17.12 27.52
C THR A 260 -22.20 15.69 27.27
N PRO A 261 -21.70 14.67 28.00
CA PRO A 261 -22.27 13.33 27.95
C PRO A 261 -23.65 13.28 28.61
N ASN A 262 -24.36 12.16 28.45
CA ASN A 262 -25.70 11.91 28.98
C ASN A 262 -26.75 12.96 28.56
N THR A 263 -26.59 13.56 27.38
CA THR A 263 -27.44 14.66 26.90
C THR A 263 -28.24 14.24 25.67
N VAL A 264 -29.50 14.68 25.60
CA VAL A 264 -30.36 14.53 24.43
C VAL A 264 -30.15 15.71 23.48
N VAL A 265 -29.81 15.44 22.23
CA VAL A 265 -29.55 16.46 21.20
C VAL A 265 -30.48 16.25 20.01
N GLY A 266 -31.29 17.25 19.72
CA GLY A 266 -32.19 17.25 18.57
C GLY A 266 -33.27 18.32 18.68
N PRO A 267 -34.19 18.38 17.70
CA PRO A 267 -34.20 17.56 16.48
C PRO A 267 -33.12 18.02 15.48
N VAL A 268 -32.29 17.10 15.02
CA VAL A 268 -31.23 17.34 14.03
C VAL A 268 -31.75 17.00 12.63
N PRO A 269 -31.90 17.99 11.72
CA PRO A 269 -32.33 17.72 10.35
C PRO A 269 -31.20 17.11 9.53
N LEU A 270 -31.45 15.94 8.92
CA LEU A 270 -30.55 15.30 7.95
C LEU A 270 -31.36 14.73 6.79
N GLY A 271 -31.21 15.33 5.61
CA GLY A 271 -32.05 15.01 4.45
C GLY A 271 -33.53 15.32 4.73
N SER A 272 -34.41 14.35 4.51
CA SER A 272 -35.85 14.47 4.77
C SER A 272 -36.28 14.06 6.19
N ASN A 273 -35.33 13.70 7.06
CA ASN A 273 -35.61 13.13 8.38
C ASN A 273 -35.07 14.00 9.51
N PHE A 274 -35.62 13.80 10.70
CA PHE A 274 -35.21 14.44 11.95
C PHE A 274 -34.67 13.39 12.91
N PHE A 275 -33.45 13.60 13.39
CA PHE A 275 -32.77 12.69 14.31
C PHE A 275 -32.76 13.27 15.72
N VAL A 276 -32.89 12.40 16.72
CA VAL A 276 -32.65 12.75 18.12
C VAL A 276 -31.58 11.82 18.63
N PHE A 277 -30.47 12.40 19.06
CA PHE A 277 -29.30 11.70 19.58
C PHE A 277 -29.33 11.71 21.11
N TYR A 278 -28.81 10.66 21.72
CA TYR A 278 -28.41 10.60 23.11
C TYR A 278 -26.92 10.34 23.18
N VAL A 279 -26.18 11.24 23.82
CA VAL A 279 -24.74 11.13 23.96
C VAL A 279 -24.45 10.20 25.13
N ASN A 280 -23.97 8.98 24.88
CA ASN A 280 -23.63 8.04 25.95
C ASN A 280 -22.30 8.43 26.60
N ASP A 281 -21.29 8.66 25.78
CA ASP A 281 -19.95 9.10 26.17
C ASP A 281 -19.34 9.99 25.09
N LEU A 282 -18.26 10.68 25.45
CA LEU A 282 -17.46 11.45 24.51
C LEU A 282 -15.98 11.46 24.92
N THR A 283 -15.13 11.64 23.91
CA THR A 283 -13.74 12.03 24.03
C THR A 283 -13.60 13.36 23.30
N ASN A 284 -13.12 14.40 24.00
CA ASN A 284 -12.81 15.67 23.38
C ASN A 284 -11.39 16.12 23.73
N VAL A 285 -10.79 16.87 22.81
CA VAL A 285 -9.43 17.40 22.94
C VAL A 285 -9.46 18.93 22.90
N ASP A 286 -10.41 19.53 23.63
CA ASP A 286 -10.66 20.98 23.69
C ASP A 286 -9.66 21.75 24.59
N THR A 287 -8.87 21.03 25.39
CA THR A 287 -7.71 21.55 26.13
C THR A 287 -6.46 20.72 25.85
N PHE A 288 -5.28 21.33 26.03
CA PHE A 288 -4.02 20.62 25.88
C PHE A 288 -3.90 19.42 26.83
N GLU A 289 -4.40 19.53 28.06
CA GLU A 289 -4.41 18.44 29.03
C GLU A 289 -5.20 17.22 28.53
N LYS A 290 -6.39 17.45 27.95
CA LYS A 290 -7.16 16.33 27.36
C LYS A 290 -6.50 15.80 26.09
N PHE A 291 -5.93 16.70 25.29
CA PHE A 291 -5.18 16.31 24.10
C PHE A 291 -3.99 15.42 24.46
N SER A 292 -3.19 15.77 25.48
CA SER A 292 -1.98 15.05 25.89
C SER A 292 -2.23 13.63 26.39
N LEU A 293 -3.44 13.38 26.90
CA LEU A 293 -3.91 12.06 27.31
C LEU A 293 -4.53 11.25 26.15
N SER A 294 -4.73 11.86 24.98
CA SER A 294 -5.37 11.24 23.82
C SER A 294 -4.36 10.54 22.89
N GLN A 295 -4.86 9.62 22.06
CA GLN A 295 -4.09 9.05 20.94
C GLN A 295 -3.59 10.15 19.99
N GLY A 296 -4.32 11.26 19.86
CA GLY A 296 -3.97 12.38 19.00
C GLY A 296 -2.64 13.02 19.36
N TYR A 297 -2.26 13.03 20.64
CA TYR A 297 -0.95 13.54 21.06
C TYR A 297 0.20 12.70 20.52
N GLN A 298 0.10 11.38 20.61
CA GLN A 298 1.14 10.48 20.08
C GLN A 298 1.22 10.57 18.56
N ASP A 299 0.08 10.69 17.87
CA ASP A 299 0.04 10.84 16.42
C ASP A 299 0.74 12.15 15.98
N VAL A 300 0.43 13.28 16.64
CA VAL A 300 1.05 14.58 16.35
C VAL A 300 2.52 14.60 16.75
N LEU A 301 2.88 14.03 17.90
CA LEU A 301 4.27 13.93 18.34
C LEU A 301 5.11 13.19 17.30
N ASN A 302 4.63 12.04 16.82
CA ASN A 302 5.32 11.26 15.79
C ASN A 302 5.41 12.02 14.45
N GLN A 303 4.36 12.76 14.07
CA GLN A 303 4.38 13.61 12.89
C GLN A 303 5.47 14.69 13.01
N LEU A 304 5.47 15.47 14.09
CA LEU A 304 6.41 16.57 14.31
C LEU A 304 7.85 16.08 14.44
N GLN A 305 8.07 14.97 15.15
CA GLN A 305 9.39 14.33 15.20
C GLN A 305 9.85 13.92 13.79
N GLY A 306 8.96 13.36 12.97
CA GLY A 306 9.25 12.99 11.59
C GLY A 306 9.62 14.19 10.71
N GLU A 307 8.84 15.27 10.79
CA GLU A 307 9.08 16.52 10.06
C GLU A 307 10.41 17.17 10.47
N LYS A 308 10.63 17.32 11.77
CA LYS A 308 11.88 17.88 12.30
C LYS A 308 13.09 17.07 11.87
N PHE A 309 13.02 15.74 11.94
CA PHE A 309 14.08 14.86 11.47
C PHE A 309 14.40 15.09 9.99
N ARG A 310 13.38 15.10 9.11
CA ARG A 310 13.56 15.33 7.67
C ARG A 310 14.23 16.68 7.42
N ASN A 311 13.73 17.73 8.07
CA ASN A 311 14.25 19.09 7.88
C ASN A 311 15.71 19.21 8.30
N GLU A 312 16.10 18.59 9.42
CA GLU A 312 17.50 18.59 9.89
C GLU A 312 18.42 17.79 8.95
N ILE A 313 17.97 16.64 8.43
CA ILE A 313 18.75 15.86 7.46
C ILE A 313 18.88 16.57 6.11
N GLU A 314 17.81 17.20 5.60
CA GLU A 314 17.87 18.00 4.38
C GLU A 314 18.76 19.22 4.53
N LYS A 315 18.69 19.89 5.69
CA LYS A 315 19.62 20.98 6.01
C LYS A 315 21.06 20.48 6.04
N PHE A 316 21.33 19.35 6.70
CA PHE A 316 22.66 18.74 6.70
C PHE A 316 23.16 18.45 5.28
N LYS A 317 22.31 17.85 4.43
CA LYS A 317 22.66 17.57 3.03
C LYS A 317 23.04 18.84 2.28
N LYS A 318 22.26 19.92 2.44
CA LYS A 318 22.52 21.21 1.81
C LYS A 318 23.81 21.87 2.34
N ASP A 319 23.95 21.97 3.66
CA ASP A 319 25.06 22.67 4.32
C ASP A 319 26.41 21.97 4.09
N ASN A 320 26.39 20.65 3.86
CA ASN A 320 27.59 19.83 3.65
C ASN A 320 27.73 19.33 2.21
N ASN A 321 26.89 19.82 1.30
CA ASN A 321 26.87 19.46 -0.12
C ASN A 321 26.89 17.93 -0.34
N VAL A 322 26.04 17.23 0.43
CA VAL A 322 25.87 15.78 0.35
C VAL A 322 24.78 15.47 -0.65
N GLY A 323 25.15 14.76 -1.70
CA GLY A 323 24.25 14.27 -2.73
C GLY A 323 24.27 12.75 -2.82
N PHE A 324 23.67 12.24 -3.89
CA PHE A 324 23.75 10.84 -4.26
C PHE A 324 23.72 10.70 -5.78
N VAL A 325 24.22 9.57 -6.28
CA VAL A 325 24.17 9.18 -7.68
C VAL A 325 23.53 7.80 -7.77
N ILE A 326 22.58 7.62 -8.69
CA ILE A 326 22.02 6.31 -9.05
C ILE A 326 22.64 5.90 -10.40
N ASN A 327 23.48 4.86 -10.36
CA ASN A 327 24.18 4.35 -11.54
C ASN A 327 23.24 3.57 -12.46
N ASN A 328 22.33 2.79 -11.87
CA ASN A 328 21.38 2.01 -12.65
C ASN A 328 20.36 2.92 -13.34
N GLU A 329 20.29 2.86 -14.66
CA GLU A 329 19.45 3.75 -15.46
C GLU A 329 17.95 3.57 -15.20
N VAL A 330 17.48 2.33 -15.05
CA VAL A 330 16.07 2.04 -14.74
C VAL A 330 15.69 2.72 -13.43
N TYR A 331 16.45 2.50 -12.35
CA TYR A 331 16.14 3.10 -11.05
C TYR A 331 16.33 4.63 -11.03
N ARG A 332 17.26 5.16 -11.83
CA ARG A 332 17.42 6.63 -11.98
C ARG A 332 16.16 7.24 -12.60
N VAL A 333 15.66 6.67 -13.70
CA VAL A 333 14.44 7.13 -14.37
C VAL A 333 13.24 7.02 -13.44
N TRP A 334 13.03 5.86 -12.82
CA TRP A 334 11.94 5.66 -11.87
C TRP A 334 12.04 6.63 -10.69
N ASN A 335 13.24 6.94 -10.21
CA ASN A 335 13.41 7.89 -9.11
C ASN A 335 12.93 9.29 -9.50
N GLU A 336 13.24 9.76 -10.71
CA GLU A 336 12.72 11.04 -11.22
C GLU A 336 11.19 11.03 -11.32
N VAL A 337 10.60 9.97 -11.87
CA VAL A 337 9.14 9.82 -11.99
C VAL A 337 8.47 9.84 -10.61
N LEU A 338 9.05 9.18 -9.61
CA LEU A 338 8.47 9.08 -8.27
C LEU A 338 8.62 10.37 -7.45
N THR A 339 9.78 11.01 -7.51
CA THR A 339 10.13 12.11 -6.59
C THR A 339 9.77 13.51 -7.08
N LYS A 340 9.62 13.71 -8.40
CA LYS A 340 9.24 15.02 -8.97
C LYS A 340 7.72 15.25 -8.93
N SER A 341 7.28 16.50 -8.89
CA SER A 341 5.85 16.86 -8.83
C SER A 341 5.61 18.24 -9.44
N GLY A 342 4.36 18.57 -9.76
CA GLY A 342 4.02 19.86 -10.32
C GLY A 342 4.73 20.12 -11.64
N THR A 343 5.17 21.35 -11.87
CA THR A 343 5.79 21.76 -13.14
C THR A 343 7.10 21.04 -13.45
N ASP A 344 7.80 20.48 -12.47
CA ASP A 344 9.02 19.70 -12.68
C ASP A 344 8.77 18.43 -13.49
N LEU A 345 7.55 17.88 -13.45
CA LEU A 345 7.17 16.69 -14.23
C LEU A 345 7.34 16.92 -15.74
N LEU A 346 7.21 18.18 -16.20
CA LEU A 346 7.41 18.51 -17.61
C LEU A 346 8.84 18.27 -18.07
N ASN A 347 9.82 18.56 -17.21
CA ASN A 347 11.23 18.32 -17.53
C ASN A 347 11.53 16.82 -17.56
N VAL A 348 10.97 16.06 -16.61
CA VAL A 348 11.08 14.59 -16.61
C VAL A 348 10.46 14.01 -17.88
N TYR A 349 9.29 14.52 -18.28
CA TYR A 349 8.60 14.08 -19.50
C TYR A 349 9.43 14.34 -20.75
N LYS A 350 10.01 15.54 -20.92
CA LYS A 350 10.87 15.86 -22.07
C LYS A 350 12.09 14.94 -22.15
N ASN A 351 12.75 14.71 -21.02
CA ASN A 351 13.93 13.84 -20.96
C ASN A 351 13.56 12.40 -21.32
N LEU A 352 12.50 11.87 -20.69
CA LEU A 352 12.08 10.49 -20.87
C LEU A 352 11.45 10.24 -22.25
N ASN A 353 10.74 11.23 -22.81
CA ASN A 353 10.27 11.20 -24.18
C ASN A 353 11.45 11.05 -25.15
N GLY A 354 12.53 11.84 -25.00
CA GLY A 354 13.74 11.70 -25.81
C GLY A 354 14.46 10.36 -25.63
N MET A 355 14.32 9.70 -24.47
CA MET A 355 14.83 8.34 -24.25
C MET A 355 13.96 7.29 -24.98
N VAL A 356 12.64 7.38 -24.87
CA VAL A 356 11.70 6.33 -25.30
C VAL A 356 11.29 6.46 -26.77
N PHE A 357 11.25 7.67 -27.32
CA PHE A 357 10.78 7.97 -28.68
C PHE A 357 11.90 8.37 -29.63
N ASP A 358 11.75 7.97 -30.89
CA ASP A 358 12.40 8.62 -32.02
C ASP A 358 11.46 9.71 -32.59
N PHE A 359 11.84 10.97 -32.36
CA PHE A 359 11.08 12.15 -32.81
C PHE A 359 10.84 12.17 -34.33
N ASN A 360 11.70 11.55 -35.13
CA ASN A 360 11.59 11.61 -36.59
C ASN A 360 10.58 10.61 -37.16
N SER A 361 10.38 9.49 -36.46
CA SER A 361 9.57 8.37 -36.94
C SER A 361 8.29 8.17 -36.12
N ASN A 362 8.17 8.80 -34.95
CA ASN A 362 7.06 8.61 -34.01
C ASN A 362 6.89 7.13 -33.57
N ILE A 363 8.03 6.44 -33.44
CA ILE A 363 8.13 5.03 -33.05
C ILE A 363 8.85 4.93 -31.70
N VAL A 364 8.45 3.94 -30.90
CA VAL A 364 9.12 3.58 -29.65
C VAL A 364 10.43 2.88 -29.97
N LYS A 365 11.53 3.32 -29.36
CA LYS A 365 12.83 2.69 -29.53
C LYS A 365 12.85 1.26 -28.96
N GLU A 366 13.39 0.32 -29.72
CA GLU A 366 13.39 -1.11 -29.37
C GLU A 366 14.46 -1.46 -28.31
N ASP A 367 15.56 -0.70 -28.25
CA ASP A 367 16.68 -0.91 -27.32
C ASP A 367 16.44 -0.38 -25.91
N VAL A 368 15.31 0.29 -25.68
CA VAL A 368 14.95 0.84 -24.38
C VAL A 368 14.35 -0.25 -23.49
N PRO A 369 14.87 -0.46 -22.25
CA PRO A 369 14.30 -1.39 -21.28
C PRO A 369 12.80 -1.17 -21.06
N VAL A 370 12.04 -2.27 -20.96
CA VAL A 370 10.57 -2.22 -20.83
C VAL A 370 10.13 -1.50 -19.54
N GLU A 371 10.95 -1.56 -18.50
CA GLU A 371 10.74 -0.87 -17.23
C GLU A 371 10.83 0.65 -17.40
N ILE A 372 11.66 1.16 -18.32
CA ILE A 372 11.75 2.59 -18.65
C ILE A 372 10.53 3.03 -19.48
N LYS A 373 10.09 2.18 -20.42
CA LYS A 373 8.83 2.41 -21.15
C LYS A 373 7.64 2.48 -20.18
N ALA A 374 7.60 1.61 -19.18
CA ALA A 374 6.56 1.64 -18.14
C ALA A 374 6.67 2.85 -17.20
N ALA A 375 7.88 3.32 -16.90
CA ALA A 375 8.09 4.58 -16.19
C ALA A 375 7.47 5.76 -16.97
N PHE A 376 7.59 5.78 -18.30
CA PHE A 376 6.98 6.81 -19.15
C PHE A 376 5.45 6.80 -19.07
N VAL A 377 4.84 5.62 -19.21
CA VAL A 377 3.38 5.47 -19.06
C VAL A 377 2.92 5.95 -17.68
N THR A 378 3.68 5.61 -16.63
CA THR A 378 3.38 6.00 -15.24
C THR A 378 3.56 7.51 -15.01
N LEU A 379 4.56 8.13 -15.63
CA LEU A 379 4.77 9.57 -15.59
C LEU A 379 3.59 10.32 -16.21
N VAL A 380 3.12 9.89 -17.38
CA VAL A 380 1.99 10.54 -18.04
C VAL A 380 0.71 10.40 -17.20
N ASP A 381 0.45 9.23 -16.61
CA ASP A 381 -0.66 9.07 -15.65
C ASP A 381 -0.57 10.06 -14.48
N LYS A 382 0.65 10.27 -13.96
CA LYS A 382 0.90 11.20 -12.86
C LYS A 382 0.64 12.64 -13.28
N MET A 383 1.09 13.04 -14.48
CA MET A 383 0.84 14.36 -15.05
C MET A 383 -0.66 14.62 -15.26
N ILE A 384 -1.43 13.63 -15.75
CA ILE A 384 -2.89 13.75 -15.96
C ILE A 384 -3.63 14.04 -14.66
N LYS A 385 -3.14 13.52 -13.53
CA LYS A 385 -3.76 13.68 -12.20
C LYS A 385 -3.27 14.92 -11.44
N ASP A 386 -2.19 15.55 -11.88
CA ASP A 386 -1.59 16.69 -11.21
C ASP A 386 -2.30 17.99 -11.63
N ALA A 387 -2.78 18.75 -10.64
CA ALA A 387 -3.55 19.96 -10.86
C ALA A 387 -2.82 21.02 -11.71
N SER A 388 -1.48 20.98 -11.71
CA SER A 388 -0.61 21.91 -12.44
C SER A 388 -0.76 21.82 -13.97
N PHE A 389 -1.35 20.74 -14.49
CA PHE A 389 -1.51 20.51 -15.93
C PHE A 389 -2.96 20.54 -16.41
N THR A 390 -3.88 21.02 -15.58
CA THR A 390 -5.29 21.19 -15.97
C THR A 390 -5.40 22.11 -17.21
N ASN A 391 -6.05 21.64 -18.28
CA ASN A 391 -6.20 22.33 -19.57
C ASN A 391 -4.89 22.58 -20.36
N SER A 392 -3.84 21.78 -20.14
CA SER A 392 -2.60 21.90 -20.91
C SER A 392 -2.63 21.06 -22.19
N GLU A 393 -2.39 21.69 -23.35
CA GLU A 393 -2.28 20.99 -24.65
C GLU A 393 -1.21 19.88 -24.64
N ILE A 394 -0.17 20.05 -23.82
CA ILE A 394 0.92 19.07 -23.70
C ILE A 394 0.44 17.71 -23.16
N ILE A 395 -0.65 17.71 -22.38
CA ILE A 395 -1.22 16.48 -21.83
C ILE A 395 -1.87 15.64 -22.91
N ASP A 396 -2.44 16.26 -23.94
CA ASP A 396 -3.09 15.51 -25.01
C ASP A 396 -2.05 14.84 -25.93
N ASP A 397 -0.91 15.49 -26.15
CA ASP A 397 0.20 14.85 -26.85
C ASP A 397 0.87 13.77 -26.00
N ALA A 398 1.12 14.03 -24.71
CA ALA A 398 1.65 13.03 -23.78
C ALA A 398 0.74 11.80 -23.68
N LYS A 399 -0.59 11.95 -23.73
CA LYS A 399 -1.55 10.83 -23.76
C LYS A 399 -1.40 9.97 -25.01
N LYS A 400 -1.31 10.60 -26.20
CA LYS A 400 -1.15 9.87 -27.47
C LYS A 400 0.15 9.09 -27.49
N GLU A 401 1.22 9.70 -27.01
CA GLU A 401 2.52 9.04 -26.88
C GLU A 401 2.46 7.90 -25.86
N SER A 402 1.87 8.14 -24.68
CA SER A 402 1.71 7.11 -23.65
C SER A 402 0.94 5.90 -24.17
N ASP A 403 -0.08 6.11 -25.00
CA ASP A 403 -0.80 5.04 -25.68
C ASP A 403 0.10 4.22 -26.62
N ILE A 404 0.94 4.87 -27.42
CA ILE A 404 1.91 4.20 -28.30
C ILE A 404 2.93 3.39 -27.46
N VAL A 405 3.45 3.97 -26.38
CA VAL A 405 4.37 3.26 -25.47
C VAL A 405 3.70 2.09 -24.78
N LEU A 406 2.46 2.26 -24.30
CA LEU A 406 1.71 1.18 -23.65
C LEU A 406 1.50 0.00 -24.59
N LYS A 407 1.19 0.24 -25.87
CA LYS A 407 1.10 -0.82 -26.89
C LYS A 407 2.43 -1.54 -27.08
N SER A 408 3.56 -0.82 -27.08
CA SER A 408 4.89 -1.46 -27.12
C SER A 408 5.13 -2.30 -25.88
N VAL A 409 4.86 -1.78 -24.68
CA VAL A 409 5.03 -2.55 -23.42
C VAL A 409 4.17 -3.81 -23.42
N TYR A 410 2.90 -3.70 -23.85
CA TYR A 410 1.99 -4.83 -23.94
C TYR A 410 2.45 -5.90 -24.94
N LYS A 411 3.00 -5.47 -26.08
CA LYS A 411 3.56 -6.37 -27.09
C LYS A 411 4.83 -7.07 -26.59
N ASP A 412 5.74 -6.31 -25.97
CA ASP A 412 7.05 -6.80 -25.54
C ASP A 412 6.94 -7.67 -24.27
N TYR A 413 5.96 -7.37 -23.41
CA TYR A 413 5.75 -8.05 -22.13
C TYR A 413 4.25 -8.33 -21.87
N PRO A 414 3.63 -9.24 -22.66
CA PRO A 414 2.20 -9.55 -22.53
C PRO A 414 1.84 -10.16 -21.18
N GLU A 415 2.83 -10.64 -20.42
CA GLU A 415 2.65 -11.16 -19.06
C GLU A 415 2.41 -10.08 -18.00
N SER A 416 2.67 -8.81 -18.31
CA SER A 416 2.38 -7.71 -17.38
C SER A 416 0.87 -7.55 -17.20
N PHE A 417 0.40 -7.84 -15.99
CA PHE A 417 -1.00 -7.62 -15.61
C PHE A 417 -1.36 -6.13 -15.66
N ILE A 418 -0.44 -5.25 -15.27
CA ILE A 418 -0.68 -3.80 -15.28
C ILE A 418 -0.76 -3.27 -16.71
N ALA A 419 0.13 -3.69 -17.61
CA ALA A 419 0.03 -3.34 -19.03
C ALA A 419 -1.31 -3.80 -19.61
N THR A 420 -1.67 -5.06 -19.36
CA THR A 420 -2.89 -5.66 -19.87
C THR A 420 -4.15 -4.97 -19.32
N LYS A 421 -4.16 -4.64 -18.03
CA LYS A 421 -5.27 -3.89 -17.41
C LYS A 421 -5.42 -2.51 -18.04
N LYS A 422 -4.32 -1.77 -18.22
CA LYS A 422 -4.34 -0.45 -18.87
C LYS A 422 -4.81 -0.54 -20.32
N MET A 423 -4.37 -1.57 -21.05
CA MET A 423 -4.85 -1.84 -22.40
C MET A 423 -6.37 -2.12 -22.40
N LYS A 424 -6.90 -2.87 -21.42
CA LYS A 424 -8.36 -3.12 -21.29
C LYS A 424 -9.14 -1.83 -21.00
N GLU A 425 -8.58 -0.94 -20.18
CA GLU A 425 -9.19 0.36 -19.88
C GLU A 425 -9.23 1.30 -21.10
N GLN A 426 -8.18 1.27 -21.94
CA GLN A 426 -8.09 2.11 -23.15
C GLN A 426 -8.78 1.50 -24.38
N TYR A 427 -8.81 0.17 -24.47
CA TYR A 427 -9.32 -0.59 -25.61
C TYR A 427 -10.33 -1.65 -25.16
N PRO A 428 -11.47 -1.25 -24.56
CA PRO A 428 -12.43 -2.20 -24.00
C PRO A 428 -13.08 -3.10 -25.07
N ASP A 429 -13.04 -2.73 -26.34
CA ASP A 429 -13.63 -3.51 -27.44
C ASP A 429 -12.66 -4.53 -28.06
N ARG A 430 -11.35 -4.44 -27.76
CA ARG A 430 -10.32 -5.34 -28.30
C ARG A 430 -10.39 -6.71 -27.62
N LYS A 431 -10.92 -7.72 -28.31
CA LYS A 431 -11.16 -9.05 -27.73
C LYS A 431 -9.89 -9.79 -27.31
N ASP A 432 -8.79 -9.60 -28.04
CA ASP A 432 -7.47 -10.13 -27.67
C ASP A 432 -6.99 -9.55 -26.33
N VAL A 433 -7.19 -8.25 -26.12
CA VAL A 433 -6.86 -7.56 -24.87
C VAL A 433 -7.75 -8.04 -23.73
N LEU A 434 -9.06 -8.10 -23.95
CA LEU A 434 -10.02 -8.62 -22.96
C LEU A 434 -9.69 -10.06 -22.57
N PHE A 435 -9.42 -10.92 -23.55
CA PHE A 435 -9.04 -12.32 -23.31
C PHE A 435 -7.80 -12.40 -22.41
N ASN A 436 -6.72 -11.71 -22.80
CA ASN A 436 -5.48 -11.70 -22.02
C ASN A 436 -5.68 -11.14 -20.60
N TYR A 437 -6.50 -10.10 -20.44
CA TYR A 437 -6.83 -9.53 -19.13
C TYR A 437 -7.57 -10.54 -18.24
N TYR A 438 -8.66 -11.12 -18.76
CA TYR A 438 -9.53 -11.99 -17.97
C TYR A 438 -8.90 -13.34 -17.66
N THR A 439 -8.08 -13.91 -18.56
CA THR A 439 -7.28 -15.11 -18.23
C THR A 439 -6.33 -14.84 -17.07
N LYS A 440 -5.61 -13.70 -17.08
CA LYS A 440 -4.70 -13.36 -15.97
C LYS A 440 -5.45 -13.02 -14.68
N LEU A 441 -6.57 -12.31 -14.77
CA LEU A 441 -7.42 -12.03 -13.62
C LEU A 441 -7.95 -13.32 -13.00
N TYR A 442 -8.35 -14.30 -13.82
CA TYR A 442 -8.74 -15.62 -13.36
C TYR A 442 -7.61 -16.31 -12.60
N SER A 443 -6.39 -16.39 -13.15
CA SER A 443 -5.25 -16.98 -12.45
C SER A 443 -4.97 -16.32 -11.10
N LYS A 444 -5.14 -15.00 -11.01
CA LYS A 444 -4.95 -14.23 -9.79
C LYS A 444 -6.01 -14.49 -8.73
N ILE A 445 -7.28 -14.61 -9.12
CA ILE A 445 -8.38 -14.77 -8.16
C ILE A 445 -8.76 -16.23 -7.89
N LYS A 446 -8.35 -17.18 -8.74
CA LYS A 446 -8.67 -18.61 -8.62
C LYS A 446 -8.45 -19.17 -7.21
N PRO A 447 -7.31 -18.93 -6.52
CA PRO A 447 -7.11 -19.44 -5.16
C PRO A 447 -8.19 -18.94 -4.17
N TYR A 448 -8.69 -17.71 -4.35
CA TYR A 448 -9.74 -17.16 -3.48
C TYR A 448 -11.09 -17.83 -3.73
N ILE A 449 -11.37 -18.25 -4.97
CA ILE A 449 -12.58 -19.01 -5.30
C ILE A 449 -12.47 -20.43 -4.71
N GLU A 450 -11.33 -21.11 -4.93
CA GLU A 450 -11.08 -22.49 -4.46
C GLU A 450 -11.20 -22.64 -2.94
N TYR A 451 -10.66 -21.68 -2.19
CA TYR A 451 -10.65 -21.73 -0.72
C TYR A 451 -11.86 -21.02 -0.07
N GLY A 452 -12.90 -20.66 -0.84
CA GLY A 452 -14.12 -20.05 -0.30
C GLY A 452 -13.93 -18.64 0.27
N MET A 453 -12.93 -17.90 -0.23
CA MET A 453 -12.59 -16.54 0.18
C MET A 453 -13.12 -15.48 -0.80
N LEU A 454 -14.21 -15.77 -1.51
CA LEU A 454 -14.75 -14.93 -2.58
C LEU A 454 -15.05 -13.49 -2.12
N GLN A 455 -15.50 -13.30 -0.87
CA GLN A 455 -15.76 -11.96 -0.32
C GLN A 455 -14.54 -11.03 -0.38
N ASN A 456 -13.32 -11.56 -0.36
CA ASN A 456 -12.08 -10.77 -0.40
C ASN A 456 -11.77 -10.20 -1.79
N VAL A 457 -12.40 -10.75 -2.85
CA VAL A 457 -12.13 -10.41 -4.26
C VAL A 457 -13.42 -10.16 -5.05
N MET A 458 -14.53 -9.82 -4.39
CA MET A 458 -15.86 -9.77 -5.01
C MET A 458 -15.94 -8.87 -6.25
N ASN A 459 -15.35 -7.68 -6.21
CA ASN A 459 -15.36 -6.76 -7.37
C ASN A 459 -14.58 -7.32 -8.57
N ASP A 460 -13.40 -7.89 -8.30
CA ASP A 460 -12.56 -8.51 -9.32
C ASP A 460 -13.24 -9.76 -9.90
N PHE A 461 -13.95 -10.52 -9.07
CA PHE A 461 -14.76 -11.66 -9.49
C PHE A 461 -15.93 -11.23 -10.39
N ILE A 462 -16.65 -10.16 -10.07
CA ILE A 462 -17.75 -9.65 -10.90
C ILE A 462 -17.23 -9.20 -12.27
N ASP A 463 -16.13 -8.42 -12.31
CA ASP A 463 -15.49 -8.01 -13.58
C ASP A 463 -15.06 -9.25 -14.38
N LEU A 464 -14.40 -10.22 -13.72
CA LEU A 464 -13.97 -11.47 -14.38
C LEU A 464 -15.15 -12.22 -14.99
N TYR A 465 -16.18 -12.51 -14.20
CA TYR A 465 -17.27 -13.38 -14.61
C TYR A 465 -18.08 -12.77 -15.77
N GLY A 466 -18.37 -11.46 -15.69
CA GLY A 466 -19.02 -10.74 -16.78
C GLY A 466 -18.17 -10.68 -18.06
N GLY A 467 -16.86 -10.47 -17.88
CA GLY A 467 -15.88 -10.46 -18.97
C GLY A 467 -15.77 -11.78 -19.72
N LEU A 468 -15.55 -12.88 -18.98
CA LEU A 468 -15.48 -14.22 -19.56
C LEU A 468 -16.80 -14.61 -20.23
N THR A 469 -17.95 -14.29 -19.62
CA THR A 469 -19.27 -14.55 -20.24
C THR A 469 -19.38 -13.84 -21.58
N THR A 470 -18.97 -12.57 -21.66
CA THR A 470 -18.97 -11.79 -22.90
C THR A 470 -18.05 -12.40 -23.96
N LEU A 471 -16.85 -12.85 -23.57
CA LEU A 471 -15.91 -13.52 -24.48
C LEU A 471 -16.41 -14.89 -24.94
N SER A 472 -17.17 -15.61 -24.12
CA SER A 472 -17.70 -16.93 -24.49
C SER A 472 -18.67 -16.87 -25.67
N GLU A 473 -19.35 -15.74 -25.82
CA GLU A 473 -20.29 -15.46 -26.92
C GLU A 473 -19.63 -14.73 -28.10
N ALA A 474 -18.36 -14.33 -27.98
CA ALA A 474 -17.65 -13.65 -29.06
C ALA A 474 -17.44 -14.58 -30.27
N THR A 475 -17.54 -13.99 -31.47
CA THR A 475 -17.36 -14.67 -32.77
C THR A 475 -16.01 -14.34 -33.41
N ASP A 476 -15.33 -13.32 -32.91
CA ASP A 476 -14.08 -12.74 -33.39
C ASP A 476 -12.86 -13.09 -32.52
N ILE A 477 -12.93 -14.22 -31.80
CA ILE A 477 -11.79 -14.81 -31.07
C ILE A 477 -11.41 -16.17 -31.67
N SER A 478 -10.15 -16.59 -31.48
CA SER A 478 -9.71 -17.90 -31.95
C SER A 478 -10.42 -19.03 -31.20
N LEU A 479 -10.53 -20.20 -31.85
CA LEU A 479 -11.17 -21.37 -31.24
C LEU A 479 -10.49 -21.80 -29.93
N ASN A 480 -9.16 -21.69 -29.85
CA ASN A 480 -8.39 -21.99 -28.63
C ASN A 480 -8.75 -21.03 -27.49
N GLN A 481 -8.83 -19.73 -27.77
CA GLN A 481 -9.25 -18.74 -26.78
C GLN A 481 -10.68 -18.98 -26.30
N LYS A 482 -11.58 -19.32 -27.23
CA LYS A 482 -12.98 -19.65 -26.90
C LYS A 482 -13.07 -20.89 -26.00
N ALA A 483 -12.29 -21.92 -26.32
CA ALA A 483 -12.21 -23.13 -25.50
C ALA A 483 -11.70 -22.82 -24.08
N GLU A 484 -10.64 -22.02 -23.95
CA GLU A 484 -10.08 -21.64 -22.65
C GLU A 484 -11.06 -20.80 -21.81
N VAL A 485 -11.77 -19.84 -22.43
CA VAL A 485 -12.81 -19.04 -21.75
C VAL A 485 -13.95 -19.93 -21.25
N LEU A 486 -14.45 -20.84 -22.09
CA LEU A 486 -15.50 -21.78 -21.72
C LEU A 486 -15.04 -22.74 -20.61
N TYR A 487 -13.79 -23.21 -20.67
CA TYR A 487 -13.19 -24.01 -19.62
C TYR A 487 -13.09 -23.25 -18.28
N ASN A 488 -12.61 -22.00 -18.31
CA ASN A 488 -12.52 -21.17 -17.11
C ASN A 488 -13.90 -20.92 -16.49
N LEU A 489 -14.94 -20.68 -17.30
CA LEU A 489 -16.32 -20.54 -16.81
C LEU A 489 -16.87 -21.86 -16.23
N TYR A 490 -16.60 -23.00 -16.86
CA TYR A 490 -16.93 -24.32 -16.32
C TYR A 490 -16.27 -24.54 -14.94
N GLU A 491 -14.96 -24.31 -14.84
CA GLU A 491 -14.20 -24.49 -13.59
C GLU A 491 -14.67 -23.53 -12.49
N ILE A 492 -14.91 -22.25 -12.81
CA ILE A 492 -15.45 -21.28 -11.84
C ILE A 492 -16.77 -21.78 -11.26
N ASN A 493 -17.72 -22.17 -12.11
CA ASN A 493 -19.03 -22.63 -11.64
C ASN A 493 -18.92 -23.95 -10.87
N LYS A 494 -17.97 -24.83 -11.23
CA LYS A 494 -17.65 -26.02 -10.44
C LYS A 494 -17.17 -25.67 -9.04
N MET A 495 -16.22 -24.74 -8.91
CA MET A 495 -15.71 -24.29 -7.61
C MET A 495 -16.78 -23.60 -6.76
N LEU A 496 -17.71 -22.88 -7.38
CA LEU A 496 -18.87 -22.27 -6.73
C LEU A 496 -19.98 -23.27 -6.39
N LYS A 497 -19.79 -24.56 -6.70
CA LYS A 497 -20.76 -25.65 -6.52
C LYS A 497 -22.06 -25.45 -7.32
N ASP A 498 -22.02 -24.65 -8.39
CA ASP A 498 -23.12 -24.53 -9.35
C ASP A 498 -22.92 -25.52 -10.51
N ALA A 499 -23.29 -26.78 -10.24
CA ALA A 499 -23.18 -27.85 -11.23
C ALA A 499 -24.12 -27.68 -12.42
N THR A 500 -25.16 -26.83 -12.33
CA THR A 500 -26.06 -26.57 -13.47
C THR A 500 -25.40 -25.64 -14.46
N THR A 501 -24.89 -24.50 -14.01
CA THR A 501 -24.21 -23.54 -14.87
C THR A 501 -22.87 -24.10 -15.37
N ALA A 502 -22.14 -24.86 -14.55
CA ALA A 502 -20.93 -25.56 -14.98
C ALA A 502 -21.21 -26.51 -16.15
N LYS A 503 -22.33 -27.26 -16.09
CA LYS A 503 -22.72 -28.19 -17.17
C LYS A 503 -23.00 -27.47 -18.48
N GLN A 504 -23.67 -26.31 -18.43
CA GLN A 504 -23.97 -25.51 -19.62
C GLN A 504 -22.70 -25.07 -20.36
N TYR A 505 -21.70 -24.59 -19.62
CA TYR A 505 -20.42 -24.21 -20.22
C TYR A 505 -19.62 -25.41 -20.73
N LEU A 506 -19.70 -26.56 -20.05
CA LEU A 506 -19.06 -27.80 -20.50
C LEU A 506 -19.69 -28.35 -21.80
N GLU A 507 -21.01 -28.23 -21.98
CA GLU A 507 -21.71 -28.56 -23.22
C GLU A 507 -21.25 -27.66 -24.38
N LYS A 508 -21.20 -26.33 -24.16
CA LYS A 508 -20.67 -25.38 -25.13
C LYS A 508 -19.20 -25.68 -25.49
N LEU A 509 -18.39 -26.06 -24.50
CA LEU A 509 -16.98 -26.44 -24.71
C LEU A 509 -16.85 -27.72 -25.54
N LYS A 510 -17.69 -28.72 -25.30
CA LYS A 510 -17.72 -29.97 -26.08
C LYS A 510 -18.15 -29.72 -27.52
N GLU A 511 -19.13 -28.85 -27.74
CA GLU A 511 -19.58 -28.46 -29.07
C GLU A 511 -18.48 -27.72 -29.86
N ALA A 512 -17.83 -26.75 -29.22
CA ALA A 512 -16.77 -25.97 -29.86
C ALA A 512 -15.49 -26.78 -30.10
N THR A 513 -15.08 -27.59 -29.13
CA THR A 513 -13.81 -28.33 -29.15
C THR A 513 -13.95 -29.73 -28.53
N PRO A 514 -14.45 -30.73 -29.29
CA PRO A 514 -14.80 -32.06 -28.76
C PRO A 514 -13.63 -32.88 -28.20
N THR A 515 -12.39 -32.51 -28.52
CA THR A 515 -11.17 -33.21 -28.09
C THR A 515 -10.35 -32.43 -27.05
N TYR A 516 -10.89 -31.33 -26.52
CA TYR A 516 -10.15 -30.45 -25.58
C TYR A 516 -9.82 -31.14 -24.25
N MET A 517 -10.72 -32.00 -23.75
CA MET A 517 -10.56 -32.72 -22.48
C MET A 517 -11.39 -34.02 -22.48
N ASP A 518 -11.28 -34.80 -21.40
CA ASP A 518 -12.18 -35.93 -21.14
C ASP A 518 -13.55 -35.43 -20.67
N PHE A 519 -14.45 -35.19 -21.63
CA PHE A 519 -15.79 -34.69 -21.35
C PHE A 519 -16.66 -35.69 -20.59
N ASP A 520 -16.49 -37.00 -20.81
CA ASP A 520 -17.32 -38.01 -20.18
C ASP A 520 -17.00 -38.09 -18.67
N ALA A 521 -15.72 -38.02 -18.31
CA ALA A 521 -15.29 -37.88 -16.91
C ALA A 521 -15.85 -36.59 -16.27
N ALA A 522 -15.74 -35.45 -16.95
CA ALA A 522 -16.21 -34.16 -16.43
C ALA A 522 -17.74 -34.10 -16.26
N PHE A 523 -18.52 -34.66 -17.19
CA PHE A 523 -19.99 -34.75 -17.03
C PHE A 523 -20.38 -35.66 -15.88
N ASN A 524 -19.67 -36.77 -15.68
CA ASN A 524 -19.91 -37.66 -14.55
C ASN A 524 -19.64 -36.97 -13.21
N GLU A 525 -18.54 -36.23 -13.08
CA GLU A 525 -18.23 -35.42 -11.89
C GLU A 525 -19.37 -34.45 -11.55
N LEU A 526 -19.87 -33.70 -12.53
CA LEU A 526 -20.98 -32.76 -12.33
C LEU A 526 -22.30 -33.46 -11.93
N ASN A 527 -22.57 -34.64 -12.46
CA ASN A 527 -23.75 -35.43 -12.07
C ASN A 527 -23.66 -35.89 -10.61
N PHE A 528 -22.48 -36.32 -10.15
CA PHE A 528 -22.26 -36.63 -8.74
C PHE A 528 -22.46 -35.40 -7.84
N MET A 529 -21.95 -34.23 -8.26
CA MET A 529 -22.14 -32.98 -7.50
C MET A 529 -23.62 -32.60 -7.34
N LYS A 530 -24.43 -32.72 -8.39
CA LYS A 530 -25.89 -32.45 -8.34
C LYS A 530 -26.64 -33.36 -7.37
N ASN A 531 -26.24 -34.63 -7.32
CA ASN A 531 -26.87 -35.62 -6.46
C ASN A 531 -26.46 -35.46 -4.98
N ALA A 532 -25.28 -34.92 -4.71
CA ALA A 532 -24.80 -34.67 -3.34
C ALA A 532 -25.47 -33.45 -2.68
N THR A 533 -25.85 -32.43 -3.44
CA THR A 533 -26.57 -31.22 -2.93
C THR A 533 -28.05 -31.43 -2.70
N SER A 534 -28.65 -32.51 -3.20
CA SER A 534 -30.08 -32.83 -3.04
C SER A 534 -30.38 -33.74 -1.82
N THR A 535 -29.34 -34.09 -1.04
CA THR A 535 -29.42 -34.96 0.15
C THR A 535 -29.15 -34.26 1.49
N ASN A 536 -29.10 -32.92 1.52
CA ASN A 536 -29.00 -32.14 2.77
C ASN A 536 -30.23 -31.28 3.02
#